data_AF-A0A5K1F460-F1
#
_entry.id   AF-A0A5K1F460-F1
#
_cell.length_a   1.000
_cell.length_b   1.000
_cell.length_c   1.000
_cell.angle_alpha   90.00
_cell.angle_beta   90.00
_cell.angle_gamma   90.00
#
_symmetry.space_group_name_H-M   'P 1'
#
loop_
_entity.id
_entity.type
_entity.pdbx_description
1 polymer ?
#
loop_
_entity_poly.entity_id
_entity_poly.type
_entity_poly.pdbx_seq_one_letter_code
_entity_poly.pdbx_strand_id
1 'polypeptide(L)'
;IALYTISTWARTVLENVWSLVGKTAPPEFLQTLTYLIWNHHPEVKHIDTVRAYTFGSQYFVEVDIVLPSDMLLSEAHDIGEDLQEKIEQLPQVERAFVHLDYECSHRPEHTKKA
;
A
#
# COMPACT_ATOMS: atom_id res chain seq x y z
N ILE A 1 27.14 10.61 33.22
CA ILE A 1 26.50 11.32 32.09
C ILE A 1 26.44 10.43 30.85
N ALA A 2 27.57 9.96 30.31
CA ALA A 2 27.59 9.13 29.10
C ALA A 2 26.67 7.90 29.15
N LEU A 3 26.75 7.05 30.19
CA LEU A 3 25.88 5.87 30.32
C LEU A 3 24.39 6.22 30.39
N TYR A 4 24.04 7.30 31.10
CA TYR A 4 22.67 7.79 31.21
C TYR A 4 22.13 8.31 29.87
N THR A 5 22.96 9.04 29.13
CA THR A 5 22.62 9.49 27.78
C THR A 5 22.43 8.29 26.87
N ILE A 6 23.37 7.33 26.84
CA ILE A 6 23.28 6.11 26.02
C ILE A 6 22.01 5.32 26.36
N SER A 7 21.70 5.11 27.63
CA SER A 7 20.48 4.38 28.03
C SER A 7 19.20 5.10 27.61
N THR A 8 19.17 6.43 27.71
CA THR A 8 18.01 7.23 27.32
C THR A 8 17.79 7.17 25.81
N TRP A 9 18.84 7.37 25.02
CA TRP A 9 18.79 7.27 23.56
C TRP A 9 18.44 5.87 23.09
N ALA A 10 19.00 4.82 23.71
CA ALA A 10 18.65 3.44 23.39
C ALA A 10 17.16 3.17 23.63
N ARG A 11 16.60 3.68 24.73
CA ARG A 11 15.16 3.55 25.01
C ARG A 11 14.31 4.28 23.97
N THR A 12 14.66 5.52 23.63
CA THR A 12 13.96 6.30 22.59
C THR A 12 14.02 5.62 21.23
N VAL A 13 15.16 5.04 20.86
CA VAL A 13 15.28 4.26 19.61
C VAL A 13 14.36 3.04 19.66
N LEU A 14 14.36 2.27 20.75
CA LEU A 14 13.48 1.11 20.89
C LEU A 14 11.99 1.47 20.89
N GLU A 15 11.61 2.61 21.46
CA GLU A 15 10.23 3.11 21.44
C GLU A 15 9.81 3.50 20.02
N ASN A 16 10.69 4.13 19.23
CA ASN A 16 10.36 4.65 17.91
C ASN A 16 10.64 3.68 16.75
N VAL A 17 11.42 2.62 16.96
CA VAL A 17 11.76 1.66 15.89
C VAL A 17 10.50 1.04 15.27
N TRP A 18 9.44 0.87 16.07
CA TRP A 18 8.17 0.30 15.62
C TRP A 18 7.44 1.21 14.63
N SER A 19 7.62 2.53 14.74
CA SER A 19 7.07 3.52 13.81
C SER A 19 7.86 3.55 12.48
N LEU A 20 9.12 3.09 12.50
CA LEU A 20 10.04 3.15 11.36
C LEU A 20 10.17 1.83 10.58
N VAL A 21 9.84 0.70 11.20
CA VAL A 21 10.00 -0.65 10.59
C VAL A 21 8.90 -0.97 9.58
N GLY A 22 7.87 -0.13 9.43
CA GLY A 22 6.79 -0.38 8.48
C GLY A 22 5.96 -1.60 8.89
N LYS A 23 5.43 -1.59 10.12
CA LYS A 23 4.62 -2.68 10.62
C LYS A 23 3.35 -2.81 9.78
N THR A 24 3.03 -4.04 9.35
CA THR A 24 1.81 -4.29 8.58
C THR A 24 0.56 -3.91 9.39
N ALA A 25 -0.44 -3.38 8.70
CA ALA A 25 -1.74 -3.05 9.28
C ALA A 25 -2.47 -4.31 9.77
N PRO A 26 -3.38 -4.19 10.75
CA PRO A 26 -4.20 -5.30 11.22
C PRO A 26 -5.00 -5.97 10.08
N PRO A 27 -5.24 -7.29 10.14
CA PRO A 27 -6.01 -8.01 9.12
C PRO A 27 -7.39 -7.41 8.84
N GLU A 28 -8.05 -6.85 9.85
CA GLU A 28 -9.36 -6.21 9.73
C GLU A 28 -9.33 -4.98 8.81
N PHE A 29 -8.24 -4.21 8.88
CA PHE A 29 -8.03 -3.06 8.00
C PHE A 29 -7.74 -3.52 6.57
N LEU A 30 -6.89 -4.53 6.40
CA LEU A 30 -6.59 -5.12 5.09
C LEU A 30 -7.83 -5.71 4.42
N GLN A 31 -8.73 -6.34 5.18
CA GLN A 31 -10.01 -6.83 4.68
C GLN A 31 -10.93 -5.69 4.23
N THR A 32 -10.97 -4.60 5.00
CA THR A 32 -11.75 -3.41 4.64
C THR A 32 -11.25 -2.79 3.34
N LEU A 33 -9.93 -2.66 3.19
CA LEU A 33 -9.29 -2.21 1.95
C LEU A 33 -9.63 -3.15 0.79
N THR A 34 -9.45 -4.46 0.97
CA THR A 34 -9.74 -5.47 -0.06
C THR A 34 -11.19 -5.38 -0.52
N TYR A 35 -12.14 -5.21 0.41
CA TYR A 35 -13.55 -5.04 0.09
C TYR A 35 -13.81 -3.73 -0.67
N LEU A 36 -13.20 -2.62 -0.25
CA LEU A 36 -13.35 -1.33 -0.91
C LEU A 36 -12.83 -1.38 -2.35
N ILE A 37 -11.65 -1.98 -2.56
CA ILE A 37 -11.01 -2.13 -3.86
C ILE A 37 -11.86 -3.04 -4.76
N TRP A 38 -12.33 -4.18 -4.25
CA TRP A 38 -13.15 -5.12 -5.02
C TRP A 38 -14.45 -4.50 -5.53
N ASN A 39 -15.06 -3.63 -4.72
CA ASN A 39 -16.30 -2.93 -5.07
C ASN A 39 -16.05 -1.57 -5.73
N HIS A 40 -14.81 -1.28 -6.14
CA HIS A 40 -14.47 0.02 -6.72
C HIS A 40 -15.04 0.20 -8.12
N HIS A 41 -14.77 -0.75 -9.02
CA HIS A 41 -15.15 -0.65 -10.42
C HIS A 41 -15.41 -2.04 -11.02
N PRO A 42 -16.43 -2.22 -11.88
CA PRO A 42 -16.79 -3.52 -12.46
C PRO A 42 -15.71 -4.14 -13.35
N GLU A 43 -14.81 -3.32 -13.91
CA GLU A 43 -13.71 -3.79 -14.76
C GLU A 43 -12.50 -4.34 -13.98
N VAL A 44 -12.49 -4.22 -12.65
CA VAL A 44 -11.44 -4.84 -11.82
C VAL A 44 -11.62 -6.36 -11.87
N LYS A 45 -10.68 -7.04 -12.54
CA LYS A 45 -10.72 -8.50 -12.72
C LYS A 45 -10.11 -9.24 -11.54
N HIS A 46 -9.06 -8.68 -10.97
CA HIS A 46 -8.31 -9.28 -9.87
C HIS A 46 -7.69 -8.22 -8.97
N ILE A 47 -7.43 -8.60 -7.73
CA ILE A 47 -6.62 -7.83 -6.78
C ILE A 47 -5.40 -8.70 -6.49
N ASP A 48 -4.25 -8.32 -7.03
CA ASP A 48 -3.02 -9.10 -6.91
C ASP A 48 -2.36 -8.89 -5.54
N THR A 49 -2.25 -7.64 -5.12
CA THR A 49 -1.63 -7.28 -3.84
C THR A 49 -2.47 -6.25 -3.10
N VAL A 50 -2.64 -6.46 -1.79
CA VAL A 50 -3.05 -5.40 -0.85
C VAL A 50 -2.08 -5.39 0.31
N ARG A 51 -1.37 -4.28 0.48
CA ARG A 51 -0.46 -4.05 1.60
C ARG A 51 -0.78 -2.72 2.23
N ALA A 52 -0.71 -2.69 3.56
CA ALA A 52 -0.75 -1.46 4.30
C ALA A 52 0.26 -1.55 5.43
N TYR A 53 1.10 -0.53 5.60
CA TYR A 53 2.14 -0.51 6.62
C TYR A 53 2.25 0.85 7.29
N THR A 54 2.63 0.85 8.56
CA THR A 54 2.68 2.06 9.38
C THR A 54 3.76 3.02 8.90
N PHE A 55 3.38 4.28 8.75
CA PHE A 55 4.28 5.41 8.61
C PHE A 55 3.84 6.50 9.60
N GLY A 56 4.55 6.63 10.72
CA GLY A 56 4.11 7.50 11.81
C GLY A 56 2.83 6.97 12.46
N SER A 57 1.76 7.77 12.44
CA SER A 57 0.44 7.43 13.01
C SER A 57 -0.58 6.92 11.99
N GLN A 58 -0.24 6.93 10.69
CA GLN A 58 -1.10 6.53 9.58
C GLN A 58 -0.46 5.37 8.79
N TYR A 59 -1.18 4.90 7.77
CA TYR A 59 -0.73 3.85 6.86
C TYR A 59 -0.35 4.39 5.50
N PHE A 60 0.71 3.84 4.93
CA PHE A 60 0.88 3.81 3.49
C PHE A 60 0.22 2.54 2.96
N VAL A 61 -0.51 2.67 1.87
CA VAL A 61 -1.26 1.58 1.25
C VAL A 61 -0.72 1.35 -0.16
N GLU A 62 -0.39 0.11 -0.48
CA GLU A 62 0.05 -0.34 -1.81
C GLU A 62 -0.96 -1.37 -2.31
N VAL A 63 -1.48 -1.15 -3.52
CA VAL A 63 -2.51 -1.96 -4.14
C VAL A 63 -2.14 -2.23 -5.59
N ASP A 64 -2.23 -3.50 -5.99
CA ASP A 64 -2.06 -3.91 -7.38
C ASP A 64 -3.41 -4.50 -7.85
N ILE A 65 -4.00 -3.91 -8.89
CA ILE A 65 -5.25 -4.41 -9.49
C ILE A 65 -5.04 -4.76 -10.95
N VAL A 66 -5.81 -5.76 -11.41
CA VAL A 66 -5.77 -6.20 -12.80
C VAL A 66 -6.99 -5.69 -13.55
N LEU A 67 -6.72 -5.00 -14.66
CA LEU A 67 -7.70 -4.47 -15.60
C LEU A 67 -7.67 -5.23 -16.94
N PRO A 68 -8.67 -5.07 -17.82
CA PRO A 68 -8.63 -5.65 -19.16
C PRO A 68 -7.41 -5.18 -19.96
N SER A 69 -6.72 -6.11 -20.62
CA SER A 69 -5.53 -5.82 -21.44
C SER A 69 -5.81 -4.96 -22.67
N ASP A 70 -7.06 -4.93 -23.12
CA ASP A 70 -7.57 -4.17 -24.25
C ASP A 70 -8.18 -2.81 -23.86
N MET A 71 -8.21 -2.49 -22.56
CA MET A 71 -8.68 -1.20 -22.05
C MET A 71 -7.77 -0.06 -22.51
N LEU A 72 -8.37 1.11 -22.81
CA LEU A 72 -7.57 2.29 -23.14
C LEU A 72 -6.78 2.74 -21.91
N LEU A 73 -5.52 3.15 -22.12
CA LEU A 73 -4.67 3.64 -21.03
C LEU A 73 -5.31 4.79 -20.25
N SER A 74 -6.07 5.66 -20.90
CA SER A 74 -6.81 6.74 -20.24
C SER A 74 -7.89 6.20 -19.30
N GLU A 75 -8.65 5.20 -19.72
CA GLU A 75 -9.70 4.61 -18.89
C GLU A 75 -9.09 3.87 -17.69
N ALA A 76 -8.01 3.12 -17.94
CA ALA A 76 -7.27 2.45 -16.87
C ALA A 76 -6.72 3.46 -15.86
N HIS A 77 -6.08 4.53 -16.35
CA HIS A 77 -5.57 5.63 -15.52
C HIS A 77 -6.67 6.24 -14.65
N ASP A 78 -7.82 6.58 -15.24
CA ASP A 78 -8.92 7.22 -14.52
C ASP A 78 -9.47 6.30 -13.41
N ILE A 79 -9.59 4.98 -13.67
CA ILE A 79 -9.98 3.99 -12.66
C ILE A 79 -8.97 3.92 -11.51
N GLY A 80 -7.67 3.92 -11.83
CA GLY A 80 -6.59 3.85 -10.86
C GLY A 80 -6.45 5.12 -10.02
N GLU A 81 -6.58 6.29 -10.64
CA GLU A 81 -6.56 7.59 -9.96
C GLU A 81 -7.76 7.73 -9.01
N ASP A 82 -8.97 7.40 -9.47
CA ASP A 82 -10.17 7.41 -8.62
C ASP A 82 -10.04 6.41 -7.45
N LEU A 83 -9.42 5.23 -7.67
CA LEU A 83 -9.14 4.28 -6.59
C LEU A 83 -8.15 4.85 -5.56
N GLN A 84 -7.09 5.50 -6.04
CA GLN A 84 -6.08 6.12 -5.18
C GLN A 84 -6.73 7.20 -4.31
N GLU A 85 -7.46 8.14 -4.91
CA GLU A 85 -8.14 9.21 -4.19
C GLU A 85 -9.12 8.66 -3.14
N LYS A 86 -9.88 7.63 -3.49
CA LYS A 86 -10.84 6.98 -2.59
C LYS A 86 -10.17 6.32 -1.40
N ILE A 87 -9.00 5.70 -1.57
CA ILE A 87 -8.23 5.11 -0.46
C ILE A 87 -7.62 6.22 0.41
N GLU A 88 -7.11 7.30 -0.18
CA GLU A 88 -6.53 8.44 0.54
C GLU A 88 -7.55 9.25 1.35
N GLN A 89 -8.85 9.13 1.04
CA GLN A 89 -9.93 9.70 1.86
C GLN A 89 -10.13 8.97 3.21
N LEU A 90 -9.57 7.77 3.39
CA LEU A 90 -9.66 7.06 4.67
C LEU A 90 -8.80 7.77 5.72
N PRO A 91 -9.34 8.07 6.92
CA PRO A 91 -8.62 8.89 7.93
C PRO A 91 -7.35 8.23 8.48
N GLN A 92 -7.20 6.92 8.26
CA GLN A 92 -6.05 6.13 8.71
C GLN A 92 -4.97 6.03 7.64
N VAL A 93 -5.22 6.51 6.41
CA VAL A 93 -4.29 6.46 5.28
C VAL A 93 -3.64 7.83 5.12
N GLU A 94 -2.32 7.84 4.93
CA GLU A 94 -1.57 9.04 4.57
C GLU A 94 -1.30 9.11 3.07
N ARG A 95 -1.02 7.95 2.46
CA ARG A 95 -0.75 7.84 1.02
C ARG A 95 -1.18 6.48 0.48
N ALA A 96 -1.71 6.46 -0.73
CA ALA A 96 -1.97 5.24 -1.48
C ALA A 96 -1.15 5.19 -2.77
N PHE A 97 -0.71 3.98 -3.14
CA PHE A 97 -0.05 3.68 -4.40
C PHE A 97 -0.85 2.58 -5.08
N VAL A 98 -1.36 2.87 -6.28
CA VAL A 98 -2.16 1.94 -7.08
C VAL A 98 -1.37 1.57 -8.33
N HIS A 99 -0.98 0.30 -8.43
CA HIS A 99 -0.44 -0.30 -9.65
C HIS A 99 -1.58 -0.91 -10.47
N LEU A 100 -1.53 -0.72 -11.79
CA LEU A 100 -2.49 -1.28 -12.73
C LEU A 100 -1.80 -2.30 -13.63
N ASP A 101 -2.18 -3.56 -13.48
CA ASP A 101 -1.66 -4.67 -14.26
C ASP A 101 -2.69 -5.17 -15.28
N TYR A 102 -2.22 -5.88 -16.29
CA TYR A 102 -3.06 -6.60 -17.26
C TYR A 102 -2.88 -8.12 -17.19
N GLU A 103 -1.92 -8.60 -16.40
CA GLU A 103 -1.67 -10.03 -16.16
C GLU A 103 -1.51 -10.33 -14.66
N CYS A 104 -2.02 -11.49 -14.21
CA CYS A 104 -1.82 -11.96 -12.84
C CYS A 104 -0.61 -12.92 -12.72
N SER A 105 0.13 -13.13 -13.82
CA SER A 105 1.13 -14.22 -13.91
C SER A 105 2.44 -13.92 -13.16
N HIS A 106 2.59 -12.72 -12.60
CA HIS A 106 3.67 -12.29 -11.71
C HIS A 106 5.07 -12.72 -12.20
N ARG A 107 5.35 -12.54 -13.50
CA ARG A 107 6.73 -12.57 -13.96
C ARG A 107 7.42 -11.31 -13.44
N PRO A 108 8.63 -11.39 -12.85
CA PRO A 108 9.30 -10.20 -12.33
C PRO A 108 9.59 -9.22 -13.49
N GLU A 109 8.83 -8.12 -13.54
CA GLU A 109 8.95 -7.11 -14.60
C GLU A 109 10.32 -6.40 -14.54
N HIS A 110 10.82 -6.17 -13.33
CA HIS A 110 12.13 -5.58 -13.09
C HIS A 110 13.20 -6.63 -12.84
N THR A 111 13.63 -7.31 -13.90
CA THR A 111 14.92 -8.01 -13.87
C THR A 111 16.05 -6.99 -14.01
N LYS A 112 16.94 -6.90 -13.01
CA LYS A 112 18.22 -6.19 -13.21
C LYS A 112 18.90 -6.85 -14.41
N LYS A 113 19.06 -6.12 -15.52
CA LYS A 113 19.95 -6.55 -16.59
C LYS A 113 21.34 -6.69 -15.96
N ALA A 114 21.85 -7.92 -15.93
CA ALA A 114 23.21 -8.23 -15.52
C ALA A 114 24.21 -7.71 -16.55
#